data_AF-A0A8T4P6S3-F1
#
_entry.id   AF-A0A8T4P6S3-F1
#
_cell.length_a   1.000
_cell.length_b   1.000
_cell.length_c   1.000
_cell.angle_alpha   90.00
_cell.angle_beta   90.00
_cell.angle_gamma   90.00
#
_symmetry.space_group_name_H-M   'P 1'
#
loop_
_entity.id
_entity.type
_entity.pdbx_description
1 polymer ?
#
loop_
_entity_poly.entity_id
_entity_poly.type
_entity_poly.pdbx_seq_one_letter_code
_entity_poly.pdbx_strand_id
1 'polypeptide(L)'
;MALDDNTQEEYDKRFSKQDLSELERAGIPLSCANKFNLRFSAKDIVGLVWDDIAPEKANQYNSRFSAEGIKYLKQRECSPQQADQYSQRFSGADIAFLFRSGITQQQVDGYNQRFSGIDIMILVRERCSPQQADEYSQRFDAFDVLHLVKGGITQQQADQYSQRFSGADIAFLFRSGITQQQVDEYSQRFSVKDVMSLVKGGCPPEKADEYNQRFDGYGISFLFKSGITPQQADGYSQRFSGADIAFLFRSGITQQQADGYSQRFKVSDILNLFQANVSSKEADRYSERFSSYEIMELTKAGIPPETANRFDQRFGYQEIIKSLERDIPPETANRFDKRFDRVDIWWLIFNNIPIEEAEQYDKRFNGIDIVQFVEAKMSPEKVNLYSGRFHGWDIREFVKAKVSPEEADKYDKRLEITVPAKLCAIGLTPDKISKEQEEEFYVLFKNISDIIGFNNHEYTLIGTGTSAVILLHKHHFTKEVIAWKFSQQINREYNLLKKVQEKYQGKQKNVVKFKGEPRRNTALRIEYIKGDSLENILKQKQTLPTKQVIGYS
;
A
#
# COMPACT_ATOMS: atom_id res chain seq x y z
N MET A 1 -41.35 -6.44 -62.50
CA MET A 1 -41.34 -5.54 -63.67
C MET A 1 -40.09 -5.85 -64.45
N ALA A 2 -40.22 -6.24 -65.72
CA ALA A 2 -39.08 -6.36 -66.62
C ALA A 2 -38.46 -4.97 -66.81
N LEU A 3 -37.13 -4.88 -66.72
CA LEU A 3 -36.37 -3.68 -67.08
C LEU A 3 -36.48 -3.47 -68.60
N ASP A 4 -36.39 -2.24 -69.10
CA ASP A 4 -36.41 -2.01 -70.55
C ASP A 4 -35.15 -2.59 -71.22
N ASP A 5 -35.23 -2.91 -72.51
CA ASP A 5 -34.15 -3.58 -73.25
C ASP A 5 -32.83 -2.78 -73.25
N ASN A 6 -32.90 -1.46 -73.09
CA ASN A 6 -31.73 -0.57 -73.06
C ASN A 6 -31.02 -0.62 -71.69
N THR A 7 -31.79 -0.80 -70.61
CA THR A 7 -31.24 -1.02 -69.26
C THR A 7 -30.61 -2.40 -69.14
N GLN A 8 -31.20 -3.44 -69.73
CA GLN A 8 -30.66 -4.80 -69.69
C GLN A 8 -29.29 -4.90 -70.37
N GLU A 9 -29.08 -4.22 -71.51
CA GLU A 9 -27.80 -4.21 -72.22
C GLU A 9 -26.67 -3.51 -71.43
N GLU A 10 -26.99 -2.46 -70.65
CA GLU A 10 -26.04 -1.80 -69.75
C GLU A 10 -25.63 -2.68 -68.57
N TYR A 11 -26.56 -3.46 -68.00
CA TYR A 11 -26.25 -4.42 -66.92
C TYR A 11 -25.41 -5.61 -67.43
N ASP A 12 -25.66 -6.07 -68.64
CA ASP A 12 -24.92 -7.20 -69.24
C ASP A 12 -23.47 -6.83 -69.61
N LYS A 13 -23.15 -5.54 -69.78
CA LYS A 13 -21.80 -5.03 -70.07
C LYS A 13 -21.10 -4.37 -68.88
N ARG A 14 -21.74 -4.31 -67.71
CA ARG A 14 -21.27 -3.55 -66.54
C ARG A 14 -19.96 -4.05 -65.92
N PHE A 15 -19.76 -5.36 -65.85
CA PHE A 15 -18.64 -5.96 -65.13
C PHE A 15 -17.56 -6.41 -66.11
N SER A 16 -16.32 -5.99 -65.86
CA SER A 16 -15.16 -6.51 -66.58
C SER A 16 -14.92 -7.99 -66.25
N LYS A 17 -14.04 -8.66 -67.02
CA LYS A 17 -13.62 -10.05 -66.68
C LYS A 17 -13.01 -10.15 -65.28
N GLN A 18 -12.32 -9.10 -64.83
CA GLN A 18 -11.72 -9.05 -63.49
C GLN A 18 -12.81 -8.92 -62.41
N ASP A 19 -13.81 -8.06 -62.64
CA ASP A 19 -14.96 -7.88 -61.74
C ASP A 19 -15.78 -9.18 -61.59
N LEU A 20 -16.01 -9.89 -62.70
CA LEU A 20 -16.71 -11.18 -62.69
C LEU A 20 -15.96 -12.24 -61.88
N SER A 21 -14.63 -12.29 -62.02
CA SER A 21 -13.78 -13.19 -61.23
C SER A 21 -13.80 -12.83 -59.74
N GLU A 22 -13.85 -11.53 -59.40
CA GLU A 22 -13.94 -11.08 -58.01
C GLU A 22 -15.28 -11.46 -57.36
N LEU A 23 -16.40 -11.26 -58.08
CA LEU A 23 -17.74 -11.66 -57.64
C LEU A 23 -17.86 -13.19 -57.46
N GLU A 24 -17.33 -13.96 -58.41
CA GLU A 24 -17.32 -15.43 -58.36
C GLU A 24 -16.53 -15.93 -57.15
N ARG A 25 -15.32 -15.38 -56.92
CA ARG A 25 -14.49 -15.73 -55.75
C ARG A 25 -15.18 -15.39 -54.42
N ALA A 26 -15.98 -14.33 -54.39
CA ALA A 26 -16.77 -13.94 -53.23
C ALA A 26 -18.08 -14.74 -53.07
N GLY A 27 -18.40 -15.63 -54.01
CA GLY A 27 -19.61 -16.46 -54.00
C GLY A 27 -20.89 -15.69 -54.33
N ILE A 28 -20.79 -14.57 -55.05
CA ILE A 28 -21.93 -13.68 -55.34
C ILE A 28 -22.44 -13.94 -56.75
N PRO A 29 -23.67 -14.46 -56.94
CA PRO A 29 -24.22 -14.69 -58.27
C PRO A 29 -24.36 -13.39 -59.06
N LEU A 30 -24.08 -13.43 -60.37
CA LEU A 30 -24.24 -12.27 -61.25
C LEU A 30 -25.68 -11.71 -61.23
N SER A 31 -26.67 -12.58 -61.10
CA SER A 31 -28.09 -12.20 -60.93
C SER A 31 -28.37 -11.43 -59.64
N CYS A 32 -27.56 -11.60 -58.59
CA CYS A 32 -27.60 -10.81 -57.37
C CYS A 32 -26.85 -9.48 -57.56
N ALA A 33 -25.64 -9.52 -58.14
CA ALA A 33 -24.84 -8.33 -58.42
C ALA A 33 -25.58 -7.31 -59.31
N ASN A 34 -26.31 -7.79 -60.33
CA ASN A 34 -27.12 -6.96 -61.22
C ASN A 34 -28.34 -6.31 -60.55
N LYS A 35 -28.68 -6.66 -59.30
CA LYS A 35 -29.74 -5.95 -58.56
C LYS A 35 -29.21 -4.67 -57.88
N PHE A 36 -27.90 -4.52 -57.70
CA PHE A 36 -27.33 -3.29 -57.16
C PHE A 36 -27.33 -2.18 -58.22
N ASN A 37 -27.57 -0.93 -57.82
CA ASN A 37 -27.50 0.23 -58.72
C ASN A 37 -26.13 0.32 -59.41
N LEU A 38 -26.09 0.80 -60.66
CA LEU A 38 -24.89 0.92 -61.51
C LEU A 38 -23.70 1.64 -60.84
N ARG A 39 -23.95 2.49 -59.85
CA ARG A 39 -22.92 3.22 -59.08
C ARG A 39 -21.97 2.34 -58.27
N PHE A 40 -22.35 1.10 -57.96
CA PHE A 40 -21.54 0.22 -57.12
C PHE A 40 -20.59 -0.61 -58.00
N SER A 41 -19.29 -0.57 -57.73
CA SER A 41 -18.33 -1.47 -58.38
C SER A 41 -18.53 -2.92 -57.91
N ALA A 42 -17.91 -3.90 -58.58
CA ALA A 42 -17.91 -5.28 -58.08
C ALA A 42 -17.34 -5.39 -56.67
N LYS A 43 -16.25 -4.66 -56.38
CA LYS A 43 -15.66 -4.56 -55.05
C LYS A 43 -16.62 -3.98 -54.00
N ASP A 44 -17.37 -2.93 -54.35
CA ASP A 44 -18.41 -2.36 -53.49
C ASP A 44 -19.50 -3.39 -53.18
N ILE A 45 -19.96 -4.12 -54.20
CA ILE A 45 -20.98 -5.17 -54.07
C ILE A 45 -20.48 -6.29 -53.16
N VAL A 46 -19.24 -6.77 -53.36
CA VAL A 46 -18.62 -7.76 -52.47
C VAL A 46 -18.63 -7.26 -51.03
N GLY A 47 -18.19 -6.02 -50.81
CA GLY A 47 -18.20 -5.41 -49.49
C GLY A 47 -19.60 -5.34 -48.87
N LEU A 48 -20.60 -4.88 -49.63
CA LEU A 48 -21.98 -4.76 -49.16
C LEU A 48 -22.58 -6.14 -48.84
N VAL A 49 -22.39 -7.15 -49.68
CA VAL A 49 -22.94 -8.49 -49.46
C VAL A 49 -22.29 -9.18 -48.26
N TRP A 50 -20.97 -9.06 -48.08
CA TRP A 50 -20.29 -9.61 -46.90
C TRP A 50 -20.72 -8.96 -45.58
N ASP A 51 -21.13 -7.68 -45.63
CA ASP A 51 -21.77 -6.99 -44.50
C ASP A 51 -23.30 -7.20 -44.44
N ASP A 52 -23.81 -8.21 -45.14
CA ASP A 52 -25.22 -8.63 -45.19
C ASP A 52 -26.17 -7.53 -45.73
N ILE A 53 -25.67 -6.62 -46.55
CA ILE A 53 -26.43 -5.49 -47.10
C ILE A 53 -27.02 -5.89 -48.45
N ALA A 54 -28.29 -6.30 -48.43
CA ALA A 54 -29.03 -6.66 -49.63
C ALA A 54 -29.16 -5.47 -50.62
N PRO A 55 -29.21 -5.74 -51.95
CA PRO A 55 -29.30 -4.70 -52.98
C PRO A 55 -30.49 -3.77 -52.77
N GLU A 56 -31.65 -4.32 -52.35
CA GLU A 56 -32.87 -3.54 -52.11
C GLU A 56 -32.67 -2.48 -51.03
N LYS A 57 -31.83 -2.76 -50.01
CA LYS A 57 -31.48 -1.79 -48.96
C LYS A 57 -30.36 -0.85 -49.39
N ALA A 58 -29.29 -1.37 -50.00
CA ALA A 58 -28.17 -0.55 -50.46
C ALA A 58 -28.60 0.50 -51.51
N ASN A 59 -29.57 0.17 -52.35
CA ASN A 59 -30.09 1.05 -53.39
C ASN A 59 -31.01 2.16 -52.86
N GLN A 60 -31.52 2.05 -51.62
CA GLN A 60 -32.34 3.09 -51.00
C GLN A 60 -31.52 4.29 -50.51
N TYR A 61 -30.23 4.09 -50.20
CA TYR A 61 -29.35 5.18 -49.82
C TYR A 61 -29.07 6.09 -51.03
N ASN A 62 -29.13 7.41 -50.85
CA ASN A 62 -28.82 8.39 -51.88
C ASN A 62 -27.44 8.14 -52.54
N SER A 63 -27.30 8.51 -53.82
CA SER A 63 -26.09 8.37 -54.64
C SER A 63 -24.82 8.92 -53.97
N ARG A 64 -24.95 9.92 -53.08
CA ARG A 64 -23.84 10.51 -52.32
C ARG A 64 -23.11 9.55 -51.36
N PHE A 65 -23.76 8.47 -50.93
CA PHE A 65 -23.15 7.53 -50.00
C PHE A 65 -22.37 6.44 -50.73
N SER A 66 -21.09 6.31 -50.40
CA SER A 66 -20.27 5.18 -50.83
C SER A 66 -20.73 3.88 -50.18
N ALA A 67 -20.35 2.73 -50.75
CA ALA A 67 -20.62 1.43 -50.14
C ALA A 67 -20.07 1.36 -48.71
N GLU A 68 -18.87 1.89 -48.47
CA GLU A 68 -18.27 1.97 -47.15
C GLU A 68 -19.10 2.84 -46.18
N GLY A 69 -19.58 4.00 -46.63
CA GLY A 69 -20.49 4.83 -45.83
C GLY A 69 -21.79 4.11 -45.48
N ILE A 70 -22.37 3.36 -46.42
CA ILE A 70 -23.59 2.57 -46.19
C ILE A 70 -23.36 1.49 -45.14
N LYS A 71 -22.19 0.84 -45.13
CA LYS A 71 -21.82 -0.13 -44.09
C LYS A 71 -21.84 0.50 -42.70
N TYR A 72 -21.19 1.65 -42.52
CA TYR A 72 -21.20 2.36 -41.25
C TYR A 72 -22.62 2.74 -40.81
N LEU A 73 -23.44 3.26 -41.73
CA LEU A 73 -24.84 3.61 -41.46
C LEU A 73 -25.65 2.39 -41.02
N LYS A 74 -25.54 1.26 -41.75
CA LYS A 74 -26.25 0.02 -41.41
C LYS A 74 -25.81 -0.54 -40.05
N GLN A 75 -24.52 -0.59 -39.77
CA GLN A 75 -23.99 -1.07 -38.48
C GLN A 75 -24.52 -0.26 -37.28
N ARG A 76 -24.99 0.96 -37.52
CA ARG A 76 -25.58 1.85 -36.50
C ARG A 76 -27.10 1.99 -36.64
N GLU A 77 -27.72 1.12 -37.43
CA GLU A 77 -29.16 1.06 -37.68
C GLU A 77 -29.74 2.40 -38.18
N CYS A 78 -28.91 3.20 -38.86
CA CYS A 78 -29.33 4.48 -39.45
C CYS A 78 -29.95 4.21 -40.82
N SER A 79 -31.27 4.40 -40.93
CA SER A 79 -32.00 4.19 -42.19
C SER A 79 -31.59 5.22 -43.27
N PRO A 80 -31.79 4.91 -44.56
CA PRO A 80 -31.56 5.87 -45.65
C PRO A 80 -32.23 7.22 -45.43
N GLN A 81 -33.50 7.22 -45.02
CA GLN A 81 -34.28 8.43 -44.75
C GLN A 81 -33.69 9.26 -43.61
N GLN A 82 -33.19 8.62 -42.56
CA GLN A 82 -32.51 9.31 -41.45
C GLN A 82 -31.14 9.85 -41.89
N ALA A 83 -30.39 9.09 -42.68
CA ALA A 83 -29.09 9.53 -43.19
C ALA A 83 -29.23 10.72 -44.15
N ASP A 84 -30.27 10.74 -44.98
CA ASP A 84 -30.55 11.79 -45.96
C ASP A 84 -30.93 13.14 -45.32
N GLN A 85 -31.32 13.15 -44.04
CA GLN A 85 -31.55 14.40 -43.30
C GLN A 85 -30.25 15.19 -43.12
N TYR A 86 -29.11 14.54 -42.93
CA TYR A 86 -27.84 15.24 -42.67
C TYR A 86 -27.31 15.93 -43.94
N SER A 87 -26.75 17.13 -43.77
CA SER A 87 -26.11 17.88 -44.85
C SER A 87 -25.13 17.05 -45.69
N GLN A 88 -24.98 17.42 -46.97
CA GLN A 88 -24.08 16.75 -47.93
C GLN A 88 -22.61 16.78 -47.51
N ARG A 89 -22.24 17.69 -46.60
CA ARG A 89 -20.87 17.77 -46.07
C ARG A 89 -20.44 16.58 -45.21
N PHE A 90 -21.40 15.81 -44.70
CA PHE A 90 -21.10 14.67 -43.83
C PHE A 90 -21.07 13.36 -44.61
N SER A 91 -20.01 12.58 -44.39
CA SER A 91 -19.90 11.24 -44.93
C SER A 91 -20.85 10.27 -44.22
N GLY A 92 -21.09 9.09 -44.79
CA GLY A 92 -21.86 8.03 -44.12
C GLY A 92 -21.24 7.62 -42.77
N ALA A 93 -19.92 7.67 -42.63
CA ALA A 93 -19.22 7.42 -41.38
C ALA A 93 -19.52 8.50 -40.33
N ASP A 94 -19.40 9.79 -40.70
CA ASP A 94 -19.72 10.93 -39.81
C ASP A 94 -21.15 10.82 -39.28
N ILE A 95 -22.11 10.60 -40.18
CA ILE A 95 -23.52 10.46 -39.84
C ILE A 95 -23.73 9.26 -38.91
N ALA A 96 -23.09 8.12 -39.18
CA ALA A 96 -23.19 6.95 -38.31
C ALA A 96 -22.68 7.21 -36.88
N PHE A 97 -21.65 8.03 -36.72
CA PHE A 97 -21.15 8.44 -35.40
C PHE A 97 -22.07 9.44 -34.69
N LEU A 98 -22.55 10.45 -35.41
CA LEU A 98 -23.51 11.44 -34.92
C LEU A 98 -24.83 10.77 -34.50
N PHE A 99 -25.40 9.95 -35.37
CA PHE A 99 -26.66 9.23 -35.16
C PHE A 99 -26.60 8.30 -33.95
N ARG A 100 -25.55 7.47 -33.82
CA ARG A 100 -25.38 6.62 -32.63
C ARG A 100 -25.27 7.44 -31.34
N SER A 101 -24.71 8.64 -31.43
CA SER A 101 -24.58 9.54 -30.29
C SER A 101 -25.87 10.32 -29.98
N GLY A 102 -26.96 10.06 -30.72
CA GLY A 102 -28.24 10.74 -30.55
C GLY A 102 -28.24 12.19 -31.02
N ILE A 103 -27.24 12.58 -31.83
CA ILE A 103 -27.09 13.95 -32.31
C ILE A 103 -27.83 14.09 -33.63
N THR A 104 -28.78 15.02 -33.68
CA THR A 104 -29.68 15.22 -34.83
C THR A 104 -29.09 16.13 -35.89
N GLN A 105 -29.67 16.11 -37.10
CA GLN A 105 -29.35 17.07 -38.17
C GLN A 105 -29.41 18.53 -37.67
N GLN A 106 -30.49 18.91 -36.98
CA GLN A 106 -30.68 20.30 -36.53
C GLN A 106 -29.55 20.77 -35.59
N GLN A 107 -29.00 19.86 -34.79
CA GLN A 107 -27.87 20.17 -33.91
C GLN A 107 -26.57 20.36 -34.70
N VAL A 108 -26.34 19.57 -35.75
CA VAL A 108 -25.08 19.63 -36.52
C VAL A 108 -25.05 20.74 -37.57
N ASP A 109 -26.20 21.11 -38.12
CA ASP A 109 -26.31 22.14 -39.16
C ASP A 109 -25.99 23.54 -38.64
N GLY A 110 -26.03 23.73 -37.31
CA GLY A 110 -25.63 24.99 -36.68
C GLY A 110 -24.12 25.24 -36.69
N TYR A 111 -23.29 24.19 -36.76
CA TYR A 111 -21.83 24.33 -36.74
C TYR A 111 -21.29 24.62 -38.14
N ASN A 112 -20.28 25.48 -38.23
CA ASN A 112 -19.63 25.80 -39.49
C ASN A 112 -18.89 24.58 -40.11
N GLN A 113 -18.41 24.76 -41.34
CA GLN A 113 -17.84 23.69 -42.15
C GLN A 113 -16.49 23.16 -41.66
N ARG A 114 -15.81 23.84 -40.73
CA ARG A 114 -14.49 23.42 -40.26
C ARG A 114 -14.56 22.22 -39.32
N PHE A 115 -15.72 21.98 -38.71
CA PHE A 115 -15.93 20.87 -37.79
C PHE A 115 -16.49 19.65 -38.53
N SER A 116 -15.76 18.54 -38.43
CA SER A 116 -16.18 17.22 -38.89
C SER A 116 -17.33 16.65 -38.03
N GLY A 117 -17.90 15.50 -38.43
CA GLY A 117 -18.92 14.85 -37.61
C GLY A 117 -18.41 14.44 -36.23
N ILE A 118 -17.13 14.06 -36.14
CA ILE A 118 -16.48 13.70 -34.86
C ILE A 118 -16.28 14.95 -33.98
N ASP A 119 -15.84 16.06 -34.57
CA ASP A 119 -15.67 17.33 -33.86
C ASP A 119 -16.98 17.81 -33.25
N ILE A 120 -18.05 17.81 -34.04
CA ILE A 120 -19.39 18.20 -33.59
C ILE A 120 -19.89 17.24 -32.52
N MET A 121 -19.64 15.94 -32.67
CA MET A 121 -19.99 14.96 -31.63
C MET A 121 -19.33 15.31 -30.29
N ILE A 122 -18.05 15.67 -30.31
CA ILE A 122 -17.30 16.06 -29.12
C ILE A 122 -17.89 17.36 -28.52
N LEU A 123 -18.12 18.38 -29.35
CA LEU A 123 -18.68 19.67 -28.93
C LEU A 123 -20.08 19.53 -28.32
N VAL A 124 -20.98 18.79 -28.96
CA VAL A 124 -22.36 18.58 -28.50
C VAL A 124 -22.40 17.79 -27.19
N ARG A 125 -21.59 16.73 -27.05
CA ARG A 125 -21.53 15.94 -25.80
C ARG A 125 -21.10 16.78 -24.60
N GLU A 126 -20.19 17.72 -24.83
CA GLU A 126 -19.71 18.66 -23.83
C GLU A 126 -20.55 19.95 -23.74
N ARG A 127 -21.71 19.98 -24.41
CA ARG A 127 -22.69 21.07 -24.39
C ARG A 127 -22.14 22.42 -24.87
N CYS A 128 -21.16 22.41 -25.77
CA CYS A 128 -20.65 23.61 -26.43
C CYS A 128 -21.54 23.92 -27.63
N SER A 129 -22.21 25.08 -27.65
CA SER A 129 -23.13 25.43 -28.74
C SER A 129 -22.38 25.79 -30.03
N PRO A 130 -23.03 25.71 -31.21
CA PRO A 130 -22.40 26.16 -32.45
C PRO A 130 -21.96 27.62 -32.41
N GLN A 131 -22.78 28.50 -31.83
CA GLN A 131 -22.42 29.91 -31.65
C GLN A 131 -21.12 30.05 -30.84
N GLN A 132 -20.97 29.32 -29.74
CA GLN A 132 -19.75 29.35 -28.94
C GLN A 132 -18.55 28.78 -29.69
N ALA A 133 -18.72 27.68 -30.43
CA ALA A 133 -17.61 27.00 -31.11
C ALA A 133 -17.13 27.74 -32.36
N ASP A 134 -18.07 28.32 -33.11
CA ASP A 134 -17.82 28.95 -34.40
C ASP A 134 -17.20 30.35 -34.27
N GLU A 135 -17.31 30.99 -33.10
CA GLU A 135 -16.61 32.25 -32.79
C GLU A 135 -15.08 32.07 -32.79
N TYR A 136 -14.57 30.89 -32.48
CA TYR A 136 -13.12 30.64 -32.42
C TYR A 136 -12.47 30.54 -33.79
N SER A 137 -11.29 31.15 -33.91
CA SER A 137 -10.41 31.07 -35.09
C SER A 137 -10.14 29.64 -35.54
N GLN A 138 -9.90 29.46 -36.83
CA GLN A 138 -9.62 28.16 -37.46
C GLN A 138 -8.36 27.46 -36.90
N ARG A 139 -7.50 28.20 -36.19
CA ARG A 139 -6.31 27.62 -35.54
C ARG A 139 -6.64 26.66 -34.40
N PHE A 140 -7.83 26.77 -33.82
CA PHE A 140 -8.25 25.97 -32.68
C PHE A 140 -9.14 24.83 -33.14
N ASP A 141 -8.72 23.59 -32.96
CA ASP A 141 -9.57 22.43 -33.24
C ASP A 141 -10.74 22.31 -32.23
N ALA A 142 -11.57 21.28 -32.38
CA ALA A 142 -12.71 21.07 -31.48
C ALA A 142 -12.30 20.87 -30.02
N PHE A 143 -11.16 20.22 -29.77
CA PHE A 143 -10.65 20.01 -28.41
C PHE A 143 -10.13 21.32 -27.82
N ASP A 144 -9.42 22.13 -28.58
CA ASP A 144 -8.96 23.45 -28.18
C ASP A 144 -10.13 24.36 -27.81
N VAL A 145 -11.15 24.44 -28.68
CA VAL A 145 -12.37 25.19 -28.42
C VAL A 145 -13.02 24.75 -27.10
N LEU A 146 -13.11 23.44 -26.84
CA LEU A 146 -13.65 22.95 -25.58
C LEU A 146 -12.85 23.40 -24.36
N HIS A 147 -11.52 23.38 -24.42
CA HIS A 147 -10.68 23.84 -23.31
C HIS A 147 -10.87 25.33 -23.06
N LEU A 148 -10.95 26.13 -24.11
CA LEU A 148 -11.17 27.58 -24.05
C LEU A 148 -12.55 27.92 -23.47
N VAL A 149 -13.62 27.30 -24.01
CA VAL A 149 -15.00 27.50 -23.55
C VAL A 149 -15.16 27.08 -22.09
N LYS A 150 -14.65 25.89 -21.70
CA LYS A 150 -14.66 25.43 -20.30
C LYS A 150 -13.77 26.30 -19.40
N GLY A 151 -12.77 26.97 -19.97
CA GLY A 151 -11.94 27.95 -19.29
C GLY A 151 -12.62 29.32 -19.12
N GLY A 152 -13.78 29.55 -19.75
CA GLY A 152 -14.44 30.85 -19.78
C GLY A 152 -13.64 31.90 -20.56
N ILE A 153 -12.78 31.46 -21.48
CA ILE A 153 -11.93 32.33 -22.30
C ILE A 153 -12.72 32.70 -23.55
N THR A 154 -12.63 33.95 -24.02
CA THR A 154 -13.26 34.35 -25.28
C THR A 154 -12.33 34.14 -26.47
N GLN A 155 -12.88 34.10 -27.69
CA GLN A 155 -12.06 34.09 -28.91
C GLN A 155 -11.02 35.22 -28.89
N GLN A 156 -11.45 36.45 -28.59
CA GLN A 156 -10.54 37.60 -28.56
C GLN A 156 -9.38 37.41 -27.58
N GLN A 157 -9.63 36.80 -26.42
CA GLN A 157 -8.57 36.51 -25.45
C GLN A 157 -7.64 35.39 -25.95
N ALA A 158 -8.19 34.33 -26.55
CA ALA A 158 -7.42 33.20 -27.05
C ALA A 158 -6.54 33.57 -28.27
N ASP A 159 -7.04 34.44 -29.15
CA ASP A 159 -6.33 34.91 -30.33
C ASP A 159 -5.18 35.88 -30.01
N GLN A 160 -5.12 36.42 -28.79
CA GLN A 160 -3.98 37.24 -28.37
C GLN A 160 -2.74 36.42 -28.03
N TYR A 161 -2.87 35.13 -27.74
CA TYR A 161 -1.73 34.25 -27.50
C TYR A 161 -1.08 33.82 -28.81
N SER A 162 0.24 33.68 -28.79
CA SER A 162 1.01 33.13 -29.89
C SER A 162 0.45 31.80 -30.42
N GLN A 163 0.62 31.59 -31.73
CA GLN A 163 0.18 30.38 -32.46
C GLN A 163 0.80 29.09 -31.90
N ARG A 164 1.88 29.19 -31.13
CA ARG A 164 2.54 28.04 -30.50
C ARG A 164 1.72 27.40 -29.38
N PHE A 165 0.78 28.14 -28.79
CA PHE A 165 -0.04 27.65 -27.69
C PHE A 165 -1.37 27.11 -28.21
N SER A 166 -1.65 25.86 -27.83
CA SER A 166 -2.94 25.21 -28.04
C SER A 166 -4.02 25.84 -27.15
N GLY A 167 -5.30 25.57 -27.43
CA GLY A 167 -6.40 26.00 -26.57
C GLY A 167 -6.30 25.42 -25.16
N ALA A 168 -5.75 24.21 -25.02
CA ALA A 168 -5.46 23.62 -23.71
C ALA A 168 -4.34 24.38 -22.96
N ASP A 169 -3.27 24.77 -23.64
CA ASP A 169 -2.18 25.56 -23.05
C ASP A 169 -2.68 26.93 -22.59
N ILE A 170 -3.46 27.61 -23.44
CA ILE A 170 -4.06 28.91 -23.12
C ILE A 170 -4.99 28.78 -21.92
N ALA A 171 -5.85 27.76 -21.90
CA ALA A 171 -6.71 27.49 -20.75
C ALA A 171 -5.92 27.28 -19.46
N PHE A 172 -4.78 26.59 -19.54
CA PHE A 172 -3.90 26.36 -18.40
C PHE A 172 -3.21 27.63 -17.91
N LEU A 173 -2.70 28.48 -18.82
CA LEU A 173 -2.08 29.77 -18.50
C LEU A 173 -3.10 30.75 -17.92
N PHE A 174 -4.26 30.88 -18.54
CA PHE A 174 -5.31 31.80 -18.13
C PHE A 174 -5.85 31.47 -16.73
N ARG A 175 -6.08 30.18 -16.43
CA ARG A 175 -6.46 29.73 -15.07
C ARG A 175 -5.39 30.00 -14.03
N SER A 176 -4.14 30.11 -14.45
CA SER A 176 -3.01 30.49 -13.60
C SER A 176 -2.84 32.01 -13.47
N GLY A 177 -3.72 32.82 -14.07
CA GLY A 177 -3.65 34.28 -14.06
C GLY A 177 -2.53 34.85 -14.92
N ILE A 178 -1.99 34.07 -15.86
CA ILE A 178 -0.89 34.48 -16.74
C ILE A 178 -1.47 34.99 -18.05
N THR A 179 -0.96 36.09 -18.57
CA THR A 179 -1.41 36.73 -19.81
C THR A 179 -0.46 36.43 -20.98
N GLN A 180 -0.92 36.64 -22.22
CA GLN A 180 -0.10 36.49 -23.43
C GLN A 180 1.19 37.33 -23.38
N GLN A 181 1.11 38.58 -22.89
CA GLN A 181 2.26 39.50 -22.83
C GLN A 181 3.36 38.94 -21.93
N GLN A 182 2.98 38.13 -20.94
CA GLN A 182 3.93 37.50 -20.04
C GLN A 182 4.56 36.25 -20.64
N VAL A 183 4.05 35.66 -21.73
CA VAL A 183 4.48 34.32 -22.19
C VAL A 183 4.97 34.28 -23.63
N ASP A 184 4.52 35.20 -24.47
CA ASP A 184 4.77 35.15 -25.92
C ASP A 184 6.21 35.47 -26.29
N GLU A 185 6.93 36.17 -25.41
CA GLU A 185 8.36 36.49 -25.56
C GLU A 185 9.29 35.32 -25.21
N TYR A 186 8.79 34.28 -24.51
CA TYR A 186 9.64 33.13 -24.19
C TYR A 186 9.93 32.28 -25.42
N SER A 187 11.21 31.94 -25.58
CA SER A 187 11.72 31.06 -26.62
C SER A 187 10.96 29.73 -26.72
N GLN A 188 10.94 29.18 -27.94
CA GLN A 188 10.33 27.88 -28.26
C GLN A 188 10.95 26.71 -27.49
N ARG A 189 12.14 26.89 -26.90
CA ARG A 189 12.78 25.87 -26.05
C ARG A 189 11.97 25.55 -24.79
N PHE A 190 11.13 26.47 -24.33
CA PHE A 190 10.34 26.31 -23.11
C PHE A 190 8.93 25.83 -23.43
N SER A 191 8.53 24.74 -22.76
CA SER A 191 7.16 24.26 -22.75
C SER A 191 6.23 25.23 -22.00
N VAL A 192 4.90 25.08 -22.12
CA VAL A 192 3.94 25.89 -21.36
C VAL A 192 4.17 25.82 -19.84
N LYS A 193 4.60 24.65 -19.33
CA LYS A 193 4.89 24.45 -17.90
C LYS A 193 6.17 25.15 -17.47
N ASP A 194 7.17 25.16 -18.34
CA ASP A 194 8.41 25.92 -18.14
C ASP A 194 8.12 27.41 -18.08
N VAL A 195 7.43 27.93 -19.08
CA VAL A 195 7.05 29.35 -19.14
C VAL A 195 6.22 29.76 -17.92
N MET A 196 5.24 28.95 -17.51
CA MET A 196 4.49 29.20 -16.28
C MET A 196 5.41 29.28 -15.05
N SER A 197 6.39 28.39 -14.94
CA SER A 197 7.33 28.38 -13.81
C SER A 197 8.24 29.59 -13.83
N LEU A 198 8.72 29.99 -15.01
CA LEU A 198 9.56 31.18 -15.21
C LEU A 198 8.80 32.47 -14.86
N VAL A 199 7.56 32.62 -15.34
CA VAL A 199 6.68 33.76 -15.02
C VAL A 199 6.40 33.83 -13.53
N LYS A 200 6.01 32.72 -12.89
CA LYS A 200 5.78 32.67 -11.43
C LYS A 200 7.06 32.90 -10.62
N GLY A 201 8.21 32.52 -11.16
CA GLY A 201 9.53 32.79 -10.60
C GLY A 201 10.04 34.21 -10.84
N GLY A 202 9.35 35.00 -11.68
CA GLY A 202 9.74 36.35 -12.06
C GLY A 202 10.98 36.43 -12.96
N CYS A 203 11.38 35.34 -13.62
CA CYS A 203 12.55 35.30 -14.50
C CYS A 203 12.16 35.80 -15.90
N PRO A 204 12.67 36.94 -16.40
CA PRO A 204 12.28 37.44 -17.72
C PRO A 204 12.82 36.55 -18.86
N PRO A 205 12.17 36.55 -20.05
CA PRO A 205 12.55 35.71 -21.19
C PRO A 205 14.03 35.77 -21.57
N GLU A 206 14.57 36.99 -21.73
CA GLU A 206 15.98 37.22 -22.07
C GLU A 206 16.93 36.55 -21.06
N LYS A 207 16.59 36.62 -19.77
CA LYS A 207 17.40 35.97 -18.72
C LYS A 207 17.21 34.47 -18.69
N ALA A 208 16.03 33.97 -18.98
CA ALA A 208 15.79 32.54 -19.06
C ALA A 208 16.60 31.89 -20.20
N ASP A 209 16.75 32.59 -21.33
CA ASP A 209 17.51 32.12 -22.49
C ASP A 209 19.04 32.16 -22.29
N GLU A 210 19.54 32.95 -21.34
CA GLU A 210 20.97 32.93 -20.97
C GLU A 210 21.38 31.63 -20.24
N TYR A 211 20.44 30.91 -19.62
CA TYR A 211 20.74 29.63 -18.97
C TYR A 211 20.92 28.50 -19.97
N ASN A 212 21.91 27.64 -19.69
CA ASN A 212 22.20 26.45 -20.48
C ASN A 212 20.96 25.58 -20.72
N GLN A 213 20.90 24.95 -21.90
CA GLN A 213 19.77 24.11 -22.32
C GLN A 213 19.47 22.94 -21.38
N ARG A 214 20.45 22.51 -20.56
CA ARG A 214 20.25 21.48 -19.53
C ARG A 214 19.23 21.86 -18.45
N PHE A 215 18.98 23.16 -18.27
CA PHE A 215 18.00 23.64 -17.29
C PHE A 215 16.66 23.89 -17.96
N ASP A 216 15.62 23.29 -17.37
CA ASP A 216 14.22 23.53 -17.68
C ASP A 216 13.73 24.84 -17.02
N GLY A 217 12.52 25.28 -17.37
CA GLY A 217 11.99 26.55 -16.82
C GLY A 217 11.73 26.47 -15.32
N TYR A 218 11.42 25.28 -14.80
CA TYR A 218 11.30 25.05 -13.37
C TYR A 218 12.65 25.28 -12.66
N GLY A 219 13.71 24.60 -13.08
CA GLY A 219 15.06 24.77 -12.52
C GLY A 219 15.56 26.21 -12.62
N ILE A 220 15.38 26.86 -13.77
CA ILE A 220 15.76 28.26 -13.97
C ILE A 220 15.02 29.19 -13.02
N SER A 221 13.73 28.96 -12.76
CA SER A 221 12.95 29.78 -11.82
C SER A 221 13.55 29.77 -10.41
N PHE A 222 14.10 28.63 -9.97
CA PHE A 222 14.80 28.51 -8.68
C PHE A 222 16.17 29.18 -8.70
N LEU A 223 16.94 29.00 -9.77
CA LEU A 223 18.25 29.64 -9.94
C LEU A 223 18.11 31.17 -9.91
N PHE A 224 17.22 31.70 -10.74
CA PHE A 224 16.95 33.12 -10.86
C PHE A 224 16.47 33.73 -9.54
N LYS A 225 15.49 33.11 -8.88
CA LYS A 225 14.99 33.57 -7.56
C LYS A 225 16.07 33.54 -6.47
N SER A 226 17.10 32.71 -6.63
CA SER A 226 18.23 32.65 -5.71
C SER A 226 19.36 33.63 -6.07
N GLY A 227 19.21 34.41 -7.14
CA GLY A 227 20.24 35.33 -7.64
C GLY A 227 21.45 34.63 -8.25
N ILE A 228 21.31 33.38 -8.67
CA ILE A 228 22.41 32.59 -9.26
C ILE A 228 22.49 32.91 -10.73
N THR A 229 23.67 33.30 -11.23
CA THR A 229 23.85 33.59 -12.66
C THR A 229 23.97 32.31 -13.49
N PRO A 230 23.71 32.36 -14.81
CA PRO A 230 23.96 31.22 -15.71
C PRO A 230 25.39 30.65 -15.57
N GLN A 231 26.39 31.52 -15.51
CA GLN A 231 27.80 31.11 -15.33
C GLN A 231 28.03 30.39 -13.99
N GLN A 232 27.40 30.85 -12.90
CA GLN A 232 27.48 30.17 -11.61
C GLN A 232 26.76 28.82 -11.64
N ALA A 233 25.60 28.73 -12.28
CA ALA A 233 24.85 27.48 -12.41
C ALA A 233 25.58 26.44 -13.28
N ASP A 234 26.26 26.88 -14.34
CA ASP A 234 27.06 26.04 -15.23
C ASP A 234 28.35 25.51 -14.57
N GLY A 235 28.82 26.19 -13.51
CA GLY A 235 29.99 25.76 -12.76
C GLY A 235 29.73 24.56 -11.83
N TYR A 236 28.47 24.24 -11.52
CA TYR A 236 28.10 23.00 -10.83
C TYR A 236 28.07 21.81 -11.79
N SER A 237 28.43 20.64 -11.29
CA SER A 237 28.32 19.38 -12.04
C SER A 237 26.93 19.18 -12.67
N GLN A 238 26.93 18.53 -13.83
CA GLN A 238 25.74 18.17 -14.61
C GLN A 238 24.75 17.28 -13.83
N ARG A 239 25.21 16.65 -12.74
CA ARG A 239 24.36 15.82 -11.86
C ARG A 239 23.32 16.62 -11.06
N PHE A 240 23.53 17.92 -10.91
CA PHE A 240 22.64 18.79 -10.14
C PHE A 240 21.67 19.52 -11.06
N SER A 241 20.38 19.43 -10.74
CA SER A 241 19.32 20.24 -11.37
C SER A 241 19.40 21.70 -10.95
N GLY A 242 18.66 22.59 -11.63
CA GLY A 242 18.62 24.01 -11.23
C GLY A 242 18.08 24.21 -9.81
N ALA A 243 17.12 23.40 -9.38
CA ALA A 243 16.58 23.42 -8.02
C ALA A 243 17.61 22.94 -6.98
N ASP A 244 18.38 21.90 -7.31
CA ASP A 244 19.46 21.37 -6.47
C ASP A 244 20.55 22.43 -6.24
N ILE A 245 20.99 23.07 -7.32
CA ILE A 245 22.00 24.14 -7.28
C ILE A 245 21.50 25.31 -6.44
N ALA A 246 20.25 25.72 -6.64
CA ALA A 246 19.63 26.77 -5.84
C ALA A 246 19.61 26.43 -4.35
N PHE A 247 19.32 25.18 -4.01
CA PHE A 247 19.31 24.71 -2.62
C PHE A 247 20.71 24.68 -2.00
N LEU A 248 21.70 24.14 -2.72
CA LEU A 248 23.11 24.13 -2.29
C LEU A 248 23.65 25.54 -2.07
N PHE A 249 23.43 26.43 -3.04
CA PHE A 249 23.89 27.81 -2.99
C PHE A 249 23.29 28.58 -1.81
N ARG A 250 21.97 28.48 -1.58
CA ARG A 250 21.30 29.11 -0.42
C ARG A 250 21.79 28.55 0.91
N SER A 251 22.29 27.31 0.90
CA SER A 251 22.90 26.67 2.07
C SER A 251 24.38 27.04 2.26
N GLY A 252 24.92 27.95 1.44
CA GLY A 252 26.32 28.40 1.50
C GLY A 252 27.32 27.40 0.94
N ILE A 253 26.85 26.36 0.23
CA ILE A 253 27.70 25.33 -0.36
C ILE A 253 28.10 25.78 -1.76
N THR A 254 29.40 25.90 -2.00
CA THR A 254 29.94 26.29 -3.32
C THR A 254 29.97 25.10 -4.29
N GLN A 255 30.10 25.37 -5.58
CA GLN A 255 30.27 24.34 -6.61
C GLN A 255 31.42 23.38 -6.29
N GLN A 256 32.57 23.90 -5.84
CA GLN A 256 33.75 23.09 -5.53
C GLN A 256 33.50 22.17 -4.35
N GLN A 257 32.74 22.63 -3.35
CA GLN A 257 32.36 21.82 -2.20
C GLN A 257 31.35 20.74 -2.59
N ALA A 258 30.31 21.09 -3.34
CA ALA A 258 29.27 20.15 -3.77
C ALA A 258 29.80 19.08 -4.74
N ASP A 259 30.62 19.49 -5.72
CA ASP A 259 31.22 18.60 -6.71
C ASP A 259 32.36 17.75 -6.11
N GLY A 260 32.91 18.17 -4.97
CA GLY A 260 33.89 17.41 -4.23
C GLY A 260 33.34 16.11 -3.64
N TYR A 261 32.03 16.03 -3.35
CA TYR A 261 31.37 14.81 -2.89
C TYR A 261 31.10 13.85 -4.04
N SER A 262 31.41 12.57 -3.83
CA SER A 262 31.14 11.54 -4.82
C SER A 262 29.66 11.41 -5.19
N GLN A 263 29.39 10.72 -6.30
CA GLN A 263 28.05 10.50 -6.84
C GLN A 263 27.10 9.76 -5.90
N ARG A 264 27.64 9.07 -4.87
CA ARG A 264 26.83 8.36 -3.87
C ARG A 264 26.03 9.30 -2.97
N PHE A 265 26.48 10.55 -2.84
CA PHE A 265 25.83 11.55 -2.00
C PHE A 265 24.93 12.46 -2.84
N LYS A 266 23.62 12.43 -2.54
CA LYS A 266 22.62 13.33 -3.09
C LYS A 266 22.71 14.70 -2.39
N VAL A 267 21.97 15.68 -2.89
CA VAL A 267 21.98 17.06 -2.34
C VAL A 267 21.68 17.11 -0.84
N SER A 268 20.70 16.32 -0.36
CA SER A 268 20.40 16.22 1.08
C SER A 268 21.54 15.63 1.89
N ASP A 269 22.26 14.66 1.33
CA ASP A 269 23.42 14.04 1.95
C ASP A 269 24.57 15.03 2.08
N ILE A 270 24.85 15.76 0.99
CA ILE A 270 25.88 16.79 0.94
C ILE A 270 25.59 17.88 1.97
N LEU A 271 24.33 18.31 2.10
CA LEU A 271 23.93 19.28 3.11
C LEU A 271 24.20 18.76 4.53
N ASN A 272 23.75 17.55 4.85
CA ASN A 272 23.93 16.96 6.18
C ASN A 272 25.42 16.84 6.53
N LEU A 273 26.24 16.35 5.60
CA LEU A 273 27.68 16.20 5.79
C LEU A 273 28.37 17.56 5.94
N PHE A 274 28.00 18.54 5.11
CA PHE A 274 28.54 19.89 5.17
C PHE A 274 28.21 20.59 6.50
N GLN A 275 26.95 20.51 6.96
CA GLN A 275 26.53 21.07 8.24
C GLN A 275 27.21 20.40 9.43
N ALA A 276 27.58 19.12 9.29
CA ALA A 276 28.36 18.39 10.27
C ALA A 276 29.89 18.58 10.12
N ASN A 277 30.34 19.50 9.24
CA ASN A 277 31.74 19.77 8.94
C ASN A 277 32.54 18.54 8.45
N VAL A 278 31.87 17.53 7.87
CA VAL A 278 32.51 16.37 7.28
C VAL A 278 32.98 16.75 5.88
N SER A 279 34.28 16.64 5.57
CA SER A 279 34.76 16.91 4.22
C SER A 279 34.38 15.80 3.24
N SER A 280 34.28 16.09 1.94
CA SER A 280 34.00 15.04 0.95
C SER A 280 35.03 13.91 0.94
N LYS A 281 36.32 14.26 1.07
CA LYS A 281 37.42 13.30 1.21
C LYS A 281 37.28 12.40 2.43
N GLU A 282 36.76 12.92 3.53
CA GLU A 282 36.50 12.12 4.73
C GLU A 282 35.26 11.24 4.56
N ALA A 283 34.17 11.81 4.04
CA ALA A 283 32.91 11.09 3.80
C ALA A 283 33.09 9.91 2.82
N ASP A 284 33.94 10.05 1.81
CA ASP A 284 34.25 8.98 0.85
C ASP A 284 35.13 7.87 1.43
N ARG A 285 35.79 8.10 2.59
CA ARG A 285 36.58 7.06 3.27
C ARG A 285 35.72 6.15 4.13
N TYR A 286 34.52 6.58 4.52
CA TYR A 286 33.55 5.67 5.12
C TYR A 286 33.05 4.68 4.07
N SER A 287 32.92 3.41 4.48
CA SER A 287 32.36 2.35 3.64
C SER A 287 30.98 2.75 3.12
N GLU A 288 30.62 2.28 1.92
CA GLU A 288 29.32 2.51 1.29
C GLU A 288 28.13 2.07 2.14
N ARG A 289 28.36 1.17 3.12
CA ARG A 289 27.33 0.73 4.07
C ARG A 289 26.82 1.85 4.98
N PHE A 290 27.60 2.92 5.15
CA PHE A 290 27.21 4.06 5.97
C PHE A 290 26.54 5.13 5.11
N SER A 291 25.31 5.45 5.49
CA SER A 291 24.57 6.60 4.98
C SER A 291 25.19 7.93 5.44
N SER A 292 24.83 9.03 4.79
CA SER A 292 25.29 10.39 5.16
C SER A 292 24.95 10.74 6.62
N TYR A 293 23.76 10.33 7.08
CA TYR A 293 23.32 10.51 8.46
C TYR A 293 24.21 9.72 9.43
N GLU A 294 24.52 8.46 9.12
CA GLU A 294 25.38 7.63 9.97
C GLU A 294 26.82 8.15 10.01
N ILE A 295 27.35 8.62 8.88
CA ILE A 295 28.67 9.27 8.82
C ILE A 295 28.69 10.52 9.71
N MET A 296 27.67 11.36 9.63
CA MET A 296 27.52 12.52 10.50
C MET A 296 27.54 12.11 11.98
N GLU A 297 26.77 11.11 12.38
CA GLU A 297 26.69 10.68 13.78
C GLU A 297 28.02 10.05 14.27
N LEU A 298 28.72 9.30 13.42
CA LEU A 298 30.05 8.76 13.71
C LEU A 298 31.09 9.87 13.87
N THR A 299 31.11 10.85 12.95
CA THR A 299 32.03 11.99 13.05
C THR A 299 31.72 12.88 14.27
N LYS A 300 30.44 13.10 14.62
CA LYS A 300 30.06 13.80 15.87
C LYS A 300 30.56 13.07 17.11
N ALA A 301 30.58 11.73 17.09
CA ALA A 301 31.14 10.91 18.15
C ALA A 301 32.69 10.83 18.10
N GLY A 302 33.34 11.51 17.15
CA GLY A 302 34.79 11.51 17.00
C GLY A 302 35.38 10.20 16.46
N ILE A 303 34.57 9.38 15.78
CA ILE A 303 34.96 8.06 15.31
C ILE A 303 35.38 8.16 13.85
N PRO A 304 36.67 7.97 13.50
CA PRO A 304 37.13 8.11 12.13
C PRO A 304 36.75 6.88 11.26
N PRO A 305 36.73 7.01 9.93
CA PRO A 305 36.36 5.93 9.02
C PRO A 305 37.25 4.69 9.18
N GLU A 306 38.54 4.85 9.48
CA GLU A 306 39.49 3.76 9.72
C GLU A 306 39.10 2.90 10.92
N THR A 307 38.40 3.47 11.90
CA THR A 307 37.87 2.73 13.05
C THR A 307 36.49 2.16 12.72
N ALA A 308 35.58 2.99 12.20
CA ALA A 308 34.20 2.57 11.92
C ALA A 308 34.12 1.42 10.89
N ASN A 309 34.95 1.46 9.86
CA ASN A 309 34.97 0.44 8.80
C ASN A 309 35.51 -0.92 9.26
N ARG A 310 36.20 -0.98 10.41
CA ARG A 310 36.75 -2.24 10.96
C ARG A 310 35.71 -3.07 11.70
N PHE A 311 34.59 -2.45 12.12
CA PHE A 311 33.46 -3.20 12.63
C PHE A 311 32.78 -3.97 11.49
N ASP A 312 32.39 -5.21 11.76
CA ASP A 312 31.62 -6.04 10.84
C ASP A 312 30.35 -5.32 10.37
N GLN A 313 29.83 -5.70 9.20
CA GLN A 313 28.61 -5.12 8.63
C GLN A 313 27.36 -5.24 9.54
N ARG A 314 27.39 -6.15 10.52
CA ARG A 314 26.32 -6.35 11.51
C ARG A 314 26.19 -5.17 12.48
N PHE A 315 27.24 -4.39 12.67
CA PHE A 315 27.24 -3.23 13.56
C PHE A 315 26.81 -1.97 12.79
N GLY A 316 25.67 -1.40 13.15
CA GLY A 316 25.28 -0.06 12.74
C GLY A 316 26.00 1.01 13.56
N TYR A 317 25.81 2.28 13.18
CA TYR A 317 26.51 3.40 13.81
C TYR A 317 26.29 3.50 15.34
N GLN A 318 25.08 3.20 15.83
CA GLN A 318 24.77 3.24 17.26
C GLN A 318 25.55 2.18 18.04
N GLU A 319 25.61 0.96 17.51
CA GLU A 319 26.36 -0.13 18.14
C GLU A 319 27.86 0.19 18.14
N ILE A 320 28.39 0.79 17.07
CA ILE A 320 29.79 1.23 17.00
C ILE A 320 30.09 2.30 18.06
N ILE A 321 29.29 3.37 18.12
CA ILE A 321 29.45 4.45 19.11
C ILE A 321 29.43 3.88 20.52
N LYS A 322 28.43 3.06 20.82
CA LYS A 322 28.19 2.50 22.15
C LYS A 322 29.22 1.45 22.56
N SER A 323 29.83 0.76 21.59
CA SER A 323 30.98 -0.12 21.83
C SER A 323 32.19 0.70 22.25
N LEU A 324 32.51 1.76 21.50
CA LEU A 324 33.70 2.57 21.73
C LEU A 324 33.59 3.43 23.00
N GLU A 325 32.40 3.94 23.34
CA GLU A 325 32.12 4.59 24.64
C GLU A 325 32.41 3.68 25.85
N ARG A 326 32.48 2.37 25.63
CA ARG A 326 32.73 1.33 26.65
C ARG A 326 34.10 0.67 26.49
N ASP A 327 35.01 1.29 25.72
CA ASP A 327 36.34 0.74 25.43
C ASP A 327 36.30 -0.67 24.80
N ILE A 328 35.25 -0.98 24.02
CA ILE A 328 35.16 -2.22 23.24
C ILE A 328 35.62 -1.93 21.80
N PRO A 329 36.88 -2.25 21.44
CA PRO A 329 37.40 -1.98 20.11
C PRO A 329 36.79 -2.96 19.07
N PRO A 330 36.87 -2.66 17.76
CA PRO A 330 36.32 -3.50 16.69
C PRO A 330 36.77 -4.97 16.78
N GLU A 331 38.03 -5.22 17.14
CA GLU A 331 38.61 -6.55 17.28
C GLU A 331 37.92 -7.38 18.37
N THR A 332 37.48 -6.72 19.44
CA THR A 332 36.73 -7.35 20.52
C THR A 332 35.27 -7.47 20.13
N ALA A 333 34.63 -6.41 19.62
CA ALA A 333 33.23 -6.44 19.21
C ALA A 333 32.97 -7.48 18.12
N ASN A 334 33.83 -7.59 17.11
CA ASN A 334 33.67 -8.56 16.03
C ASN A 334 33.78 -10.03 16.49
N ARG A 335 34.23 -10.28 17.74
CA ARG A 335 34.26 -11.64 18.30
C ARG A 335 32.87 -12.17 18.64
N PHE A 336 31.87 -11.31 18.85
CA PHE A 336 30.49 -11.74 19.08
C PHE A 336 30.09 -12.82 18.05
N ASP A 337 29.70 -14.00 18.55
CA ASP A 337 29.23 -15.12 17.74
C ASP A 337 28.30 -14.64 16.61
N LYS A 338 28.48 -15.22 15.42
CA LYS A 338 27.71 -14.88 14.21
C LYS A 338 26.19 -15.06 14.37
N ARG A 339 25.76 -15.83 15.38
CA ARG A 339 24.35 -16.00 15.75
C ARG A 339 23.69 -14.70 16.23
N PHE A 340 24.46 -13.78 16.81
CA PHE A 340 23.93 -12.50 17.27
C PHE A 340 23.79 -11.55 16.08
N ASP A 341 22.55 -11.18 15.81
CA ASP A 341 22.23 -10.17 14.82
C ASP A 341 22.46 -8.75 15.38
N ARG A 342 22.14 -7.73 14.57
CA ARG A 342 22.30 -6.34 14.97
C ARG A 342 21.47 -5.98 16.21
N VAL A 343 20.26 -6.51 16.32
CA VAL A 343 19.34 -6.22 17.43
C VAL A 343 19.85 -6.90 18.69
N ASP A 344 20.35 -8.13 18.59
CA ASP A 344 20.97 -8.83 19.70
C ASP A 344 22.18 -8.07 20.25
N ILE A 345 23.09 -7.69 19.35
CA ILE A 345 24.30 -6.93 19.69
C ILE A 345 23.91 -5.59 20.35
N TRP A 346 22.89 -4.91 19.84
CA TRP A 346 22.36 -3.70 20.45
C TRP A 346 21.89 -3.95 21.89
N TRP A 347 21.08 -4.99 22.12
CA TRP A 347 20.59 -5.35 23.45
C TRP A 347 21.73 -5.69 24.42
N LEU A 348 22.70 -6.49 23.99
CA LEU A 348 23.84 -6.93 24.82
C LEU A 348 24.73 -5.74 25.21
N ILE A 349 25.12 -4.90 24.24
CA ILE A 349 26.00 -3.74 24.48
C ILE A 349 25.31 -2.71 25.36
N PHE A 350 24.04 -2.39 25.09
CA PHE A 350 23.33 -1.36 25.85
C PHE A 350 23.07 -1.77 27.30
N ASN A 351 22.94 -3.07 27.58
CA ASN A 351 22.75 -3.61 28.93
C ASN A 351 24.07 -4.02 29.61
N ASN A 352 25.22 -3.63 29.05
CA ASN A 352 26.55 -3.89 29.62
C ASN A 352 26.85 -5.37 29.86
N ILE A 353 26.40 -6.26 28.97
CA ILE A 353 26.65 -7.70 29.08
C ILE A 353 27.95 -8.04 28.36
N PRO A 354 28.99 -8.56 29.07
CA PRO A 354 30.25 -8.95 28.45
C PRO A 354 30.07 -10.05 27.39
N ILE A 355 30.89 -10.01 26.33
CA ILE A 355 30.89 -11.03 25.26
C ILE A 355 31.13 -12.41 25.86
N GLU A 356 32.12 -12.52 26.74
CA GLU A 356 32.49 -13.77 27.39
C GLU A 356 31.34 -14.36 28.23
N GLU A 357 30.47 -13.52 28.78
CA GLU A 357 29.28 -13.97 29.50
C GLU A 357 28.15 -14.36 28.52
N ALA A 358 27.86 -13.50 27.52
CA ALA A 358 26.82 -13.75 26.53
C ALA A 358 27.06 -15.05 25.73
N GLU A 359 28.31 -15.37 25.42
CA GLU A 359 28.69 -16.58 24.68
C GLU A 359 28.62 -17.87 25.50
N GLN A 360 28.54 -17.78 26.83
CA GLN A 360 28.34 -18.96 27.69
C GLN A 360 26.88 -19.44 27.67
N TYR A 361 25.92 -18.58 27.33
CA TYR A 361 24.53 -19.00 27.16
C TYR A 361 24.36 -19.88 25.92
N ASP A 362 23.52 -20.91 26.02
CA ASP A 362 23.21 -21.81 24.91
C ASP A 362 22.84 -21.05 23.61
N LYS A 363 23.24 -21.61 22.46
CA LYS A 363 23.06 -21.00 21.14
C LYS A 363 21.60 -20.68 20.80
N ARG A 364 20.63 -21.33 21.44
CA ARG A 364 19.20 -21.08 21.27
C ARG A 364 18.71 -19.74 21.82
N PHE A 365 19.47 -19.08 22.69
CA PHE A 365 19.08 -17.82 23.32
C PHE A 365 19.59 -16.61 22.56
N ASN A 366 18.71 -15.70 22.21
CA ASN A 366 19.07 -14.45 21.55
C ASN A 366 19.53 -13.38 22.57
N GLY A 367 19.90 -12.19 22.09
CA GLY A 367 20.40 -11.12 22.97
C GLY A 367 19.34 -10.65 23.98
N ILE A 368 18.06 -10.64 23.60
CA ILE A 368 16.94 -10.26 24.48
C ILE A 368 16.78 -11.28 25.61
N ASP A 369 16.82 -12.57 25.30
CA ASP A 369 16.72 -13.65 26.29
C ASP A 369 17.85 -13.50 27.33
N ILE A 370 19.08 -13.28 26.85
CA ILE A 370 20.26 -13.11 27.70
C ILE A 370 20.11 -11.89 28.61
N VAL A 371 19.66 -10.74 28.09
CA VAL A 371 19.38 -9.55 28.91
C VAL A 371 18.38 -9.88 30.01
N GLN A 372 17.29 -10.57 29.69
CA GLN A 372 16.28 -10.93 30.69
C GLN A 372 16.82 -11.89 31.75
N PHE A 373 17.73 -12.80 31.39
CA PHE A 373 18.38 -13.69 32.35
C PHE A 373 19.31 -12.92 33.30
N VAL A 374 20.13 -12.01 32.77
CA VAL A 374 21.04 -11.17 33.56
C VAL A 374 20.26 -10.27 34.51
N GLU A 375 19.19 -9.62 34.06
CA GLU A 375 18.28 -8.83 34.91
C GLU A 375 17.66 -9.67 36.04
N ALA A 376 17.33 -10.93 35.75
CA ALA A 376 16.82 -11.89 36.71
C ALA A 376 17.92 -12.54 37.59
N LYS A 377 19.18 -12.12 37.45
CA LYS A 377 20.35 -12.66 38.17
C LYS A 377 20.55 -14.16 37.97
N MET A 378 20.29 -14.63 36.75
CA MET A 378 20.43 -16.02 36.35
C MET A 378 21.78 -16.19 35.64
N SER A 379 22.59 -17.16 36.06
CA SER A 379 23.89 -17.42 35.42
C SER A 379 23.76 -18.39 34.25
N PRO A 380 24.66 -18.35 33.25
CA PRO A 380 24.65 -19.28 32.12
C PRO A 380 24.61 -20.75 32.56
N GLU A 381 25.37 -21.12 33.60
CA GLU A 381 25.41 -22.50 34.11
C GLU A 381 24.04 -22.95 34.61
N LYS A 382 23.26 -22.05 35.24
CA LYS A 382 21.92 -22.39 35.73
C LYS A 382 20.89 -22.42 34.61
N VAL A 383 20.96 -21.48 33.67
CA VAL A 383 20.02 -21.38 32.56
C VAL A 383 20.19 -22.54 31.59
N ASN A 384 21.43 -22.93 31.31
CA ASN A 384 21.74 -24.00 30.35
C ASN A 384 21.34 -25.40 30.86
N LEU A 385 21.07 -25.58 32.16
CA LEU A 385 20.55 -26.84 32.70
C LEU A 385 19.10 -27.11 32.29
N TYR A 386 18.33 -26.09 31.93
CA TYR A 386 16.96 -26.28 31.46
C TYR A 386 16.95 -26.98 30.10
N SER A 387 16.08 -27.96 29.92
CA SER A 387 15.95 -28.72 28.68
C SER A 387 15.85 -27.86 27.43
N GLY A 388 16.47 -28.34 26.33
CA GLY A 388 16.48 -27.76 24.98
C GLY A 388 15.12 -27.31 24.45
N ARG A 389 14.03 -27.90 24.96
CA ARG A 389 12.65 -27.64 24.55
C ARG A 389 12.07 -26.30 25.05
N PHE A 390 12.73 -25.65 26.01
CA PHE A 390 12.27 -24.38 26.59
C PHE A 390 13.00 -23.19 25.98
N HIS A 391 12.26 -22.12 25.67
CA HIS A 391 12.84 -20.86 25.20
C HIS A 391 13.07 -19.89 26.39
N GLY A 392 13.69 -18.73 26.12
CA GLY A 392 14.09 -17.84 27.20
C GLY A 392 12.94 -17.32 28.05
N TRP A 393 11.78 -17.07 27.45
CA TRP A 393 10.57 -16.70 28.19
C TRP A 393 10.13 -17.79 29.18
N ASP A 394 10.22 -19.06 28.80
CA ASP A 394 9.76 -20.16 29.66
C ASP A 394 10.62 -20.28 30.92
N ILE A 395 11.94 -20.23 30.71
CA ILE A 395 12.94 -20.34 31.77
C ILE A 395 12.82 -19.16 32.75
N ARG A 396 12.53 -17.96 32.24
CA ARG A 396 12.26 -16.78 33.08
C ARG A 396 11.08 -17.00 34.01
N GLU A 397 9.97 -17.53 33.50
CA GLU A 397 8.78 -17.77 34.33
C GLU A 397 9.00 -18.91 35.33
N PHE A 398 9.75 -19.95 34.96
CA PHE A 398 10.15 -21.00 35.91
C PHE A 398 10.96 -20.43 37.07
N VAL A 399 11.95 -19.57 36.80
CA VAL A 399 12.76 -18.97 37.87
C VAL A 399 11.96 -18.02 38.75
N LYS A 400 11.07 -17.20 38.18
CA LYS A 400 10.14 -16.37 38.98
C LYS A 400 9.31 -17.20 39.95
N ALA A 401 8.86 -18.37 39.50
CA ALA A 401 8.08 -19.31 40.29
C ALA A 401 8.93 -20.25 41.18
N LYS A 402 10.27 -20.10 41.16
CA LYS A 402 11.24 -20.93 41.91
C LYS A 402 11.21 -22.42 41.54
N VAL A 403 10.87 -22.73 40.29
CA VAL A 403 10.91 -24.10 39.74
C VAL A 403 12.33 -24.42 39.28
N SER A 404 12.88 -25.57 39.68
CA SER A 404 14.21 -26.00 39.24
C SER A 404 14.19 -26.60 37.82
N PRO A 405 15.34 -26.74 37.13
CA PRO A 405 15.39 -27.43 35.84
C PRO A 405 14.80 -28.86 35.89
N GLU A 406 15.14 -29.62 36.94
CA GLU A 406 14.65 -30.99 37.14
C GLU A 406 13.14 -31.00 37.39
N GLU A 407 12.63 -30.00 38.11
CA GLU A 407 11.19 -29.85 38.31
C GLU A 407 10.50 -29.45 37.01
N ALA A 408 11.03 -28.50 36.24
CA ALA A 408 10.47 -28.09 34.96
C ALA A 408 10.41 -29.24 33.94
N ASP A 409 11.38 -30.16 33.96
CA ASP A 409 11.36 -31.34 33.10
C ASP A 409 10.31 -32.39 33.46
N LYS A 410 9.67 -32.27 34.62
CA LYS A 410 8.48 -33.07 34.97
C LYS A 410 7.22 -32.61 34.24
N TYR A 411 7.20 -31.45 33.58
CA TYR A 411 6.05 -31.10 32.73
C TYR A 411 6.00 -32.00 31.49
N ASP A 412 4.82 -32.51 31.15
CA ASP A 412 4.60 -33.37 29.99
C ASP A 412 5.21 -32.77 28.69
N LYS A 413 5.94 -33.60 27.94
CA LYS A 413 6.60 -33.22 26.70
C LYS A 413 5.63 -32.91 25.55
N ARG A 414 4.38 -33.36 25.64
CA ARG A 414 3.29 -33.10 24.67
C ARG A 414 2.72 -31.69 24.79
N LEU A 415 2.96 -31.00 25.91
CA LEU A 415 2.52 -29.62 26.09
C LEU A 415 3.27 -28.70 25.11
N GLU A 416 2.54 -27.77 24.49
CA GLU A 416 3.16 -26.73 23.68
C GLU A 416 4.15 -25.93 24.52
N ILE A 417 5.22 -25.45 23.87
CA ILE A 417 6.43 -24.93 24.53
C ILE A 417 6.11 -23.86 25.59
N THR A 418 5.12 -22.98 25.34
CA THR A 418 4.75 -21.87 26.24
C THR A 418 3.78 -22.26 27.37
N VAL A 419 3.17 -23.44 27.32
CA VAL A 419 2.14 -23.85 28.29
C VAL A 419 2.73 -24.04 29.69
N PRO A 420 3.83 -24.78 29.88
CA PRO A 420 4.47 -24.94 31.18
C PRO A 420 4.71 -23.62 31.92
N ALA A 421 5.22 -22.60 31.23
CA ALA A 421 5.49 -21.29 31.80
C ALA A 421 4.21 -20.54 32.21
N LYS A 422 3.13 -20.64 31.42
CA LYS A 422 1.82 -20.08 31.81
C LYS A 422 1.23 -20.75 33.04
N LEU A 423 1.32 -22.08 33.15
CA LEU A 423 0.86 -22.84 34.33
C LEU A 423 1.69 -22.47 35.56
N CYS A 424 3.01 -22.33 35.36
CA CYS A 424 3.93 -21.92 36.40
C CYS A 424 3.59 -20.52 36.94
N ALA A 425 3.33 -19.56 36.05
CA ALA A 425 2.99 -18.18 36.39
C ALA A 425 1.71 -18.06 37.26
N ILE A 426 0.76 -18.98 37.11
CA ILE A 426 -0.45 -19.02 37.95
C ILE A 426 -0.26 -19.85 39.24
N GLY A 427 0.93 -20.41 39.46
CA GLY A 427 1.32 -21.18 40.65
C GLY A 427 1.04 -22.68 40.56
N LEU A 428 0.74 -23.22 39.37
CA LEU A 428 0.53 -24.64 39.11
C LEU A 428 1.85 -25.28 38.68
N THR A 429 2.67 -25.68 39.66
CA THR A 429 3.98 -26.31 39.45
C THR A 429 3.87 -27.83 39.33
N PRO A 430 4.89 -28.51 38.78
CA PRO A 430 4.87 -29.96 38.60
C PRO A 430 4.70 -30.73 39.91
N ASP A 431 5.23 -30.26 41.05
CA ASP A 431 4.99 -30.94 42.33
C ASP A 431 3.53 -30.87 42.82
N LYS A 432 2.72 -29.97 42.25
CA LYS A 432 1.27 -29.92 42.46
C LYS A 432 0.49 -30.78 41.47
N ILE A 433 1.19 -31.44 40.54
CA ILE A 433 0.67 -32.34 39.51
C ILE A 433 1.28 -33.71 39.78
N SER A 434 0.56 -34.64 40.41
CA SER A 434 1.08 -36.00 40.59
C SER A 434 1.31 -36.70 39.23
N LYS A 435 2.25 -37.66 39.17
CA LYS A 435 2.55 -38.42 37.93
C LYS A 435 1.33 -39.15 37.36
N GLU A 436 0.44 -39.62 38.22
CA GLU A 436 -0.83 -40.26 37.84
C GLU A 436 -1.83 -39.24 37.25
N GLN A 437 -1.73 -37.97 37.64
CA GLN A 437 -2.53 -36.88 37.06
C GLN A 437 -1.99 -36.43 35.70
N GLU A 438 -0.72 -36.63 35.39
CA GLU A 438 -0.08 -36.09 34.17
C GLU A 438 -0.66 -36.69 32.87
N GLU A 439 -0.90 -38.01 32.82
CA GLU A 439 -1.48 -38.68 31.65
C GLU A 439 -2.93 -38.26 31.37
N GLU A 440 -3.68 -37.96 32.43
CA GLU A 440 -5.09 -37.59 32.34
C GLU A 440 -5.34 -36.07 32.28
N PHE A 441 -4.37 -35.23 32.69
CA PHE A 441 -4.51 -33.77 32.78
C PHE A 441 -3.93 -33.00 31.60
N TYR A 442 -3.30 -33.65 30.62
CA TYR A 442 -2.80 -32.97 29.41
C TYR A 442 -3.86 -32.06 28.76
N VAL A 443 -5.07 -32.57 28.53
CA VAL A 443 -6.20 -31.80 27.96
C VAL A 443 -6.63 -30.69 28.91
N LEU A 444 -6.56 -30.93 30.21
CA LEU A 444 -6.91 -29.93 31.23
C LEU A 444 -5.95 -28.74 31.22
N PHE A 445 -4.65 -28.99 31.15
CA PHE A 445 -3.63 -27.95 31.11
C PHE A 445 -3.69 -27.13 29.83
N LYS A 446 -4.00 -27.77 28.69
CA LYS A 446 -4.31 -27.05 27.46
C LYS A 446 -5.52 -26.13 27.63
N ASN A 447 -6.63 -26.64 28.18
CA ASN A 447 -7.83 -25.85 28.45
C ASN A 447 -7.58 -24.68 29.42
N ILE A 448 -6.75 -24.89 30.45
CA ILE A 448 -6.31 -23.83 31.37
C ILE A 448 -5.54 -22.77 30.60
N SER A 449 -4.53 -23.16 29.81
CA SER A 449 -3.73 -22.25 28.99
C SER A 449 -4.57 -21.42 28.02
N ASP A 450 -5.57 -22.04 27.37
CA ASP A 450 -6.46 -21.37 26.43
C ASP A 450 -7.34 -20.31 27.12
N ILE A 451 -7.77 -20.56 28.36
CA ILE A 451 -8.61 -19.63 29.12
C ILE A 451 -7.80 -18.48 29.72
N ILE A 452 -6.61 -18.76 30.27
CA ILE A 452 -5.76 -17.70 30.86
C ILE A 452 -5.14 -16.81 29.77
N GLY A 453 -4.83 -17.38 28.60
CA GLY A 453 -4.28 -16.65 27.46
C GLY A 453 -3.05 -15.81 27.83
N PHE A 454 -3.06 -14.54 27.42
CA PHE A 454 -2.05 -13.54 27.78
C PHE A 454 -2.33 -12.82 29.12
N ASN A 455 -3.48 -13.09 29.76
CA ASN A 455 -3.91 -12.44 31.00
C ASN A 455 -3.57 -13.27 32.24
N ASN A 456 -2.54 -14.12 32.19
CA ASN A 456 -2.14 -15.01 33.29
C ASN A 456 -1.99 -14.30 34.65
N HIS A 457 -1.57 -13.04 34.65
CA HIS A 457 -1.45 -12.19 35.84
C HIS A 457 -2.79 -11.90 36.57
N GLU A 458 -3.94 -12.08 35.92
CA GLU A 458 -5.26 -11.96 36.54
C GLU A 458 -5.70 -13.23 37.28
N TYR A 459 -4.96 -14.34 37.10
CA TYR A 459 -5.30 -15.66 37.62
C TYR A 459 -4.37 -16.10 38.75
N THR A 460 -4.89 -16.83 39.72
CA THR A 460 -4.10 -17.40 40.82
C THR A 460 -4.63 -18.77 41.19
N LEU A 461 -3.76 -19.77 41.28
CA LEU A 461 -4.14 -21.08 41.78
C LEU A 461 -4.58 -20.99 43.26
N ILE A 462 -5.81 -21.42 43.55
CA ILE A 462 -6.36 -21.43 44.92
C ILE A 462 -6.70 -22.83 45.43
N GLY A 463 -6.66 -23.86 44.57
CA GLY A 463 -6.82 -25.23 44.99
C GLY A 463 -6.56 -26.24 43.88
N THR A 464 -6.02 -27.39 44.26
CA THR A 464 -5.90 -28.58 43.43
C THR A 464 -6.56 -29.75 44.14
N GLY A 465 -7.18 -30.64 43.38
CA GLY A 465 -7.71 -31.92 43.85
C GLY A 465 -7.30 -33.04 42.90
N THR A 466 -7.73 -34.27 43.19
CA THR A 466 -7.37 -35.45 42.39
C THR A 466 -7.78 -35.33 40.92
N SER A 467 -8.92 -34.68 40.62
CA SER A 467 -9.44 -34.53 39.25
C SER A 467 -9.80 -33.08 38.87
N ALA A 468 -9.37 -32.07 39.63
CA ALA A 468 -9.76 -30.68 39.40
C ALA A 468 -8.72 -29.63 39.81
N VAL A 469 -8.73 -28.50 39.12
CA VAL A 469 -7.91 -27.30 39.39
C VAL A 469 -8.84 -26.10 39.56
N ILE A 470 -8.63 -25.31 40.61
CA ILE A 470 -9.41 -24.11 40.90
C ILE A 470 -8.51 -22.88 40.80
N LEU A 471 -8.85 -21.97 39.88
CA LEU A 471 -8.18 -20.68 39.71
C LEU A 471 -9.09 -19.55 40.19
N LEU A 472 -8.57 -18.67 41.03
CA LEU A 472 -9.13 -17.36 41.28
C LEU A 472 -8.85 -16.48 40.06
N HIS A 473 -9.86 -15.78 39.56
CA HIS A 473 -9.70 -14.76 38.53
C HIS A 473 -10.20 -13.42 39.07
N LYS A 474 -9.30 -12.44 39.08
CA LYS A 474 -9.56 -11.05 39.45
C LYS A 474 -9.54 -10.21 38.18
N HIS A 475 -10.71 -10.05 37.57
CA HIS A 475 -10.81 -9.37 36.28
C HIS A 475 -10.42 -7.90 36.41
N HIS A 476 -9.42 -7.45 35.65
CA HIS A 476 -8.86 -6.12 35.81
C HIS A 476 -9.87 -5.00 35.49
N PHE A 477 -10.64 -5.16 34.41
CA PHE A 477 -11.64 -4.16 33.97
C PHE A 477 -12.94 -4.17 34.76
N THR A 478 -13.59 -5.33 34.93
CA THR A 478 -14.90 -5.40 35.62
C THR A 478 -14.76 -5.37 37.15
N LYS A 479 -13.54 -5.53 37.67
CA LYS A 479 -13.24 -5.74 39.10
C LYS A 479 -13.97 -6.94 39.71
N GLU A 480 -14.51 -7.82 38.86
CA GLU A 480 -15.20 -9.01 39.30
C GLU A 480 -14.19 -10.05 39.81
N VAL A 481 -14.53 -10.69 40.93
CA VAL A 481 -13.76 -11.79 41.51
C VAL A 481 -14.58 -13.07 41.38
N ILE A 482 -14.03 -14.04 40.66
CA ILE A 482 -14.67 -15.33 40.37
C ILE A 482 -13.69 -16.48 40.52
N ALA A 483 -14.22 -17.68 40.71
CA ALA A 483 -13.43 -18.90 40.67
C ALA A 483 -13.75 -19.68 39.39
N TRP A 484 -12.69 -20.16 38.76
CA TRP A 484 -12.71 -21.04 37.61
C TRP A 484 -12.37 -22.44 38.08
N LYS A 485 -13.29 -23.38 37.84
CA LYS A 485 -13.03 -24.80 38.06
C LYS A 485 -12.77 -25.49 36.74
N PHE A 486 -11.64 -26.16 36.67
CA PHE A 486 -11.25 -27.06 35.59
C PHE A 486 -11.33 -28.49 36.16
N SER A 487 -11.96 -29.41 35.44
CA SER A 487 -12.16 -30.81 35.88
C SER A 487 -12.23 -31.72 34.66
N GLN A 488 -11.85 -32.99 34.81
CA GLN A 488 -12.08 -33.99 33.76
C GLN A 488 -13.58 -34.29 33.55
N GLN A 489 -14.39 -34.12 34.59
CA GLN A 489 -15.83 -34.38 34.56
C GLN A 489 -16.66 -33.11 34.28
N ILE A 490 -16.04 -32.08 33.71
CA ILE A 490 -16.62 -30.75 33.56
C ILE A 490 -17.98 -30.75 32.87
N ASN A 491 -18.17 -31.59 31.85
CA ASN A 491 -19.45 -31.73 31.15
C ASN A 491 -20.56 -32.27 32.05
N ARG A 492 -20.24 -33.26 32.89
CA ARG A 492 -21.20 -33.84 33.84
C ARG A 492 -21.54 -32.84 34.94
N GLU A 493 -20.51 -32.19 35.49
CA GLU A 493 -20.66 -31.17 36.53
C GLU A 493 -21.48 -29.97 36.02
N TYR A 494 -21.20 -29.48 34.80
CA TYR A 494 -21.96 -28.44 34.14
C TYR A 494 -23.44 -28.80 34.02
N ASN A 495 -23.74 -29.98 33.45
CA ASN A 495 -25.11 -30.42 33.26
C ASN A 495 -25.87 -30.53 34.58
N LEU A 496 -25.19 -30.95 35.66
CA LEU A 496 -25.78 -30.99 36.99
C LEU A 496 -26.06 -29.59 37.54
N LEU A 497 -25.07 -28.70 37.50
CA LEU A 497 -25.20 -27.32 38.02
C LEU A 497 -26.24 -26.52 37.23
N LYS A 498 -26.33 -26.72 35.91
CA LYS A 498 -27.35 -26.12 35.06
C LYS A 498 -28.76 -26.56 35.48
N LYS A 499 -28.99 -27.87 35.67
CA LYS A 499 -30.28 -28.38 36.18
C LYS A 499 -30.63 -27.81 37.55
N VAL A 500 -29.64 -27.67 38.43
CA VAL A 500 -29.83 -27.04 39.75
C VAL A 500 -30.19 -25.56 39.58
N GLN A 501 -29.50 -24.82 38.71
CA GLN A 501 -29.81 -23.41 38.44
C GLN A 501 -31.22 -23.21 37.86
N GLU A 502 -31.62 -24.05 36.90
CA GLU A 502 -32.96 -24.05 36.29
C GLU A 502 -34.05 -24.37 37.32
N LYS A 503 -33.88 -25.43 38.11
CA LYS A 503 -34.87 -25.86 39.12
C LYS A 503 -35.15 -24.79 40.18
N TYR A 504 -34.12 -24.07 40.62
CA TYR A 504 -34.24 -23.09 41.70
C TYR A 504 -34.15 -21.64 41.22
N GLN A 505 -34.19 -21.39 39.90
CA GLN A 505 -34.10 -20.06 39.29
C GLN A 505 -32.93 -19.19 39.81
N GLY A 506 -31.79 -19.82 40.14
CA GLY A 506 -30.62 -19.14 40.71
C GLY A 506 -30.78 -18.61 42.15
N LYS A 507 -31.84 -19.00 42.88
CA LYS A 507 -32.14 -18.53 44.26
C LYS A 507 -31.64 -19.47 45.37
N GLN A 508 -30.65 -20.33 45.11
CA GLN A 508 -30.10 -21.21 46.13
C GLN A 508 -29.34 -20.40 47.18
N LYS A 509 -29.69 -20.56 48.47
CA LYS A 509 -29.09 -19.79 49.57
C LYS A 509 -27.74 -20.36 50.06
N ASN A 510 -27.61 -21.69 50.06
CA ASN A 510 -26.47 -22.41 50.64
C ASN A 510 -25.71 -23.28 49.61
N VAL A 511 -25.80 -22.92 48.32
CA VAL A 511 -25.11 -23.62 47.23
C VAL A 511 -24.32 -22.58 46.44
N VAL A 512 -23.08 -22.90 46.09
CA VAL A 512 -22.19 -22.03 45.30
C VAL A 512 -22.88 -21.64 43.98
N LYS A 513 -22.99 -20.34 43.72
CA LYS A 513 -23.60 -19.83 42.48
C LYS A 513 -22.77 -20.19 41.26
N PHE A 514 -23.43 -20.86 40.32
CA PHE A 514 -22.91 -21.09 38.97
C PHE A 514 -23.15 -19.83 38.10
N LYS A 515 -22.07 -19.32 37.51
CA LYS A 515 -22.05 -18.08 36.70
C LYS A 515 -21.93 -18.35 35.19
N GLY A 516 -21.96 -19.61 34.75
CA GLY A 516 -21.91 -20.02 33.35
C GLY A 516 -20.59 -20.67 32.94
N GLU A 517 -20.40 -20.84 31.63
CA GLU A 517 -19.20 -21.42 31.03
C GLU A 517 -18.63 -20.50 29.93
N PRO A 518 -17.32 -20.59 29.64
CA PRO A 518 -16.72 -20.10 28.42
C PRO A 518 -16.95 -21.13 27.30
N ARG A 519 -16.72 -20.70 26.06
CA ARG A 519 -16.91 -21.52 24.85
C ARG A 519 -16.34 -22.95 25.03
N ARG A 520 -17.14 -23.96 24.67
CA ARG A 520 -16.77 -25.40 24.57
C ARG A 520 -16.65 -26.20 25.88
N ASN A 521 -17.35 -25.81 26.95
CA ASN A 521 -17.46 -26.57 28.20
C ASN A 521 -16.11 -26.93 28.83
N THR A 522 -15.09 -26.10 28.68
CA THR A 522 -13.72 -26.41 29.12
C THR A 522 -13.47 -26.09 30.59
N ALA A 523 -14.31 -25.23 31.20
CA ALA A 523 -14.24 -24.85 32.60
C ALA A 523 -15.61 -24.36 33.12
N LEU A 524 -15.79 -24.36 34.45
CA LEU A 524 -16.95 -23.80 35.12
C LEU A 524 -16.59 -22.47 35.76
N ARG A 525 -17.39 -21.44 35.46
CA ARG A 525 -17.33 -20.17 36.16
C ARG A 525 -18.26 -20.20 37.36
N ILE A 526 -17.72 -20.07 38.55
CA ILE A 526 -18.46 -20.09 39.81
C ILE A 526 -18.16 -18.85 40.64
N GLU A 527 -19.04 -18.53 41.60
CA GLU A 527 -18.73 -17.50 42.58
C GLU A 527 -17.50 -17.88 43.42
N TYR A 528 -16.68 -16.88 43.72
CA TYR A 528 -15.58 -17.05 44.66
C TYR A 528 -16.09 -16.87 46.08
N ILE A 529 -15.87 -17.87 46.94
CA ILE A 529 -16.15 -17.77 48.36
C ILE A 529 -14.87 -17.35 49.06
N LYS A 530 -14.89 -16.16 49.68
CA LYS A 530 -13.76 -15.64 50.45
C LYS A 530 -13.67 -16.35 51.80
N GLY A 531 -12.57 -17.07 52.02
CA GLY A 531 -12.28 -17.76 53.28
C GLY A 531 -11.72 -19.17 53.05
N ASP A 532 -11.36 -19.85 54.12
CA ASP A 532 -10.90 -21.24 54.06
C ASP A 532 -12.07 -22.21 53.87
N SER A 533 -11.80 -23.35 53.24
CA SER A 533 -12.75 -24.48 53.23
C SER A 533 -13.01 -24.95 54.66
N LEU A 534 -14.19 -25.53 54.92
CA LEU A 534 -14.49 -26.09 56.23
C LEU A 534 -13.42 -27.11 56.67
N GLU A 535 -12.91 -27.92 55.74
CA GLU A 535 -11.81 -28.85 55.99
C GLU A 535 -10.56 -28.13 56.51
N ASN A 536 -10.14 -27.03 55.87
CA ASN A 536 -8.97 -26.27 56.30
C ASN A 536 -9.20 -25.57 57.64
N ILE A 537 -10.42 -25.05 57.88
CA ILE A 537 -10.80 -24.47 59.17
C ILE A 537 -10.68 -25.52 60.27
N LEU A 538 -11.15 -26.75 60.02
CA LEU A 538 -11.06 -27.87 60.97
C LEU A 538 -9.63 -28.36 61.19
N LYS A 539 -8.77 -28.34 60.16
CA LYS A 539 -7.34 -28.66 60.30
C LYS A 539 -6.59 -27.63 61.14
N GLN A 540 -6.96 -26.35 61.03
CA GLN A 540 -6.32 -25.26 61.78
C GLN A 540 -6.88 -25.07 63.19
N LYS A 541 -8.14 -25.44 63.43
CA LYS A 541 -8.84 -25.25 64.72
C LYS A 541 -9.36 -26.58 65.24
N GLN A 542 -8.80 -27.05 66.37
CA GLN A 542 -9.24 -28.28 67.03
C GLN A 542 -10.72 -28.27 67.47
N THR A 543 -11.33 -27.09 67.68
CA THR A 543 -12.74 -26.96 68.06
C THR A 543 -13.39 -25.74 67.41
N LEU A 544 -14.55 -25.95 66.76
CA LEU A 544 -15.40 -24.88 66.27
C LEU A 544 -16.23 -24.26 67.41
N PRO A 545 -16.50 -22.95 67.41
CA PRO A 545 -17.38 -22.32 68.39
C PRO A 545 -18.76 -22.98 68.40
N THR A 546 -19.31 -23.25 69.59
CA THR A 546 -20.60 -23.95 69.77
C THR A 546 -21.78 -23.29 69.04
N LYS A 547 -21.74 -21.96 68.84
CA LYS A 547 -22.75 -21.21 68.08
C LYS A 547 -22.73 -21.48 66.57
N GLN A 548 -21.70 -22.14 66.05
CA GLN A 548 -21.51 -22.45 64.62
C GLN A 548 -21.78 -23.93 64.29
N VAL A 549 -22.01 -24.77 65.32
CA VAL A 549 -22.27 -26.20 65.16
C VAL A 549 -23.72 -26.48 65.56
N ILE A 550 -24.54 -26.87 64.59
CA ILE A 550 -25.91 -27.34 64.85
C ILE A 550 -25.82 -28.85 65.02
N GLY A 551 -26.05 -29.35 66.23
CA GLY A 551 -26.22 -30.78 66.48
C GLY A 551 -27.54 -31.23 65.87
N TYR A 552 -27.48 -32.19 64.93
CA TYR A 552 -28.66 -32.93 64.52
C TYR A 552 -28.76 -34.15 65.44
N SER A 553 -29.71 -34.08 66.37
CA SER A 553 -30.13 -35.21 67.21
C SER A 553 -30.93 -36.22 66.43
#